data_AF-A0ABC8M543-F1
#
_entry.id   AF-A0ABC8M543-F1
#
_cell.length_a   1.000
_cell.length_b   1.000
_cell.length_c   1.000
_cell.angle_alpha   90.00
_cell.angle_beta   90.00
_cell.angle_gamma   90.00
#
_symmetry.space_group_name_H-M   'P 1'
#
loop_
_entity.id
_entity.type
_entity.pdbx_description
1 polymer ?
#
loop_
_entity_poly.entity_id
_entity_poly.type
_entity_poly.pdbx_seq_one_letter_code
_entity_poly.pdbx_strand_id
1 'polypeptide(L)'
;MASNHLILVIFVTLLLHSNNNTVVEAQLRADFYSKSCPSLFTIVGKALREPIALHRAPSIIRLFYLDCFVNVRVVSCADILAIAARQSVQWYLRSSWELLLGRRDARTASQAAANSSIPLPTSSLTELISIFGKLGFSPRELVALSGAHTIGETSCINVRTRIYNDTNINPSFAADFRKRCPITSIDWRRVPLDYLTPDRFDTGYFNNLMSLTGVLHSDQELFNNGSTDSIDREYSHDVTLFYSDFTAAMLKMSLLSPLTGSDGEIRKSCWKIN
;
A
#
# COMPACT_ATOMS: atom_id res chain seq x y z
N MET A 1 -49.91 57.13 8.80
CA MET A 1 -48.51 57.58 8.70
C MET A 1 -47.65 56.33 8.73
N ALA A 2 -47.52 55.60 7.62
CA ALA A 2 -46.58 55.84 6.52
C ALA A 2 -45.12 55.54 6.93
N SER A 3 -44.65 54.37 6.47
CA SER A 3 -43.31 54.03 5.93
C SER A 3 -42.03 54.50 6.64
N ASN A 4 -41.15 53.53 6.92
CA ASN A 4 -39.75 53.60 6.48
C ASN A 4 -39.13 52.19 6.42
N HIS A 5 -39.23 51.57 5.24
CA HIS A 5 -38.26 50.57 4.78
C HIS A 5 -36.92 51.26 4.48
N LEU A 6 -35.83 50.47 4.45
CA LEU A 6 -34.59 50.75 3.72
C LEU A 6 -33.44 51.44 4.47
N ILE A 7 -32.79 50.73 5.40
CA ILE A 7 -31.32 50.83 5.59
C ILE A 7 -30.78 49.39 5.67
N LEU A 8 -30.87 48.71 4.54
CA LEU A 8 -29.97 47.63 4.16
C LEU A 8 -28.91 48.28 3.27
N VAL A 9 -27.65 47.85 3.45
CA VAL A 9 -26.49 48.14 2.59
C VAL A 9 -25.77 49.48 2.90
N ILE A 10 -24.47 49.36 3.13
CA ILE A 10 -23.42 50.40 3.14
C ILE A 10 -23.15 51.09 4.50
N PHE A 11 -22.54 50.34 5.42
CA PHE A 11 -21.26 50.80 6.01
C PHE A 11 -20.25 49.65 5.88
N VAL A 12 -19.78 49.53 4.65
CA VAL A 12 -18.52 48.88 4.29
C VAL A 12 -17.40 49.77 4.83
N THR A 13 -16.60 49.24 5.76
CA THR A 13 -15.14 49.46 6.01
C THR A 13 -14.78 49.56 7.50
N LEU A 14 -13.74 48.78 7.88
CA LEU A 14 -13.04 48.69 9.18
C LEU A 14 -13.82 47.97 10.29
N LEU A 15 -13.53 46.70 10.61
CA LEU A 15 -12.23 46.22 11.07
C LEU A 15 -11.86 44.89 10.42
N LEU A 16 -10.92 44.97 9.48
CA LEU A 16 -9.93 43.93 9.24
C LEU A 16 -9.21 43.67 10.57
N HIS A 17 -9.15 42.41 10.99
CA HIS A 17 -8.05 41.70 11.66
C HIS A 17 -8.61 40.35 12.12
N SER A 18 -9.10 39.52 11.20
CA SER A 18 -9.06 38.07 11.41
C SER A 18 -7.78 37.58 10.75
N ASN A 19 -6.92 37.02 11.60
CA ASN A 19 -5.61 36.52 11.23
C ASN A 19 -5.65 35.72 9.93
N ASN A 20 -4.75 36.09 9.01
CA ASN A 20 -4.22 35.18 8.00
C ASN A 20 -3.49 34.03 8.71
N ASN A 21 -4.26 33.14 9.34
CA ASN A 21 -3.86 31.75 9.45
C ASN A 21 -4.40 31.08 8.20
N THR A 22 -3.80 31.41 7.05
CA THR A 22 -3.57 30.38 6.06
C THR A 22 -2.68 29.36 6.74
N VAL A 23 -3.28 28.43 7.47
CA VAL A 23 -2.70 27.10 7.56
C VAL A 23 -2.76 26.63 6.12
N VAL A 24 -1.71 26.94 5.36
CA VAL A 24 -1.39 26.17 4.17
C VAL A 24 -1.11 24.80 4.77
N GLU A 25 -2.15 23.97 4.88
CA GLU A 25 -1.91 22.53 4.88
C GLU A 25 -1.01 22.33 3.67
N ALA A 26 0.24 21.96 3.91
CA ALA A 26 1.12 21.60 2.83
C ALA A 26 0.54 20.31 2.24
N GLN A 27 -0.38 20.46 1.29
CA GLN A 27 -1.07 19.35 0.67
C GLN A 27 -0.07 18.63 -0.24
N LEU A 28 -0.20 17.31 -0.29
CA LEU A 28 0.60 16.49 -1.20
C LEU A 28 0.27 16.90 -2.65
N ARG A 29 1.28 16.97 -3.52
CA ARG A 29 1.13 17.39 -4.92
C ARG A 29 1.91 16.47 -5.85
N ALA A 30 1.40 16.26 -7.06
CA ALA A 30 2.07 15.44 -8.06
C ALA A 30 3.41 16.04 -8.54
N ASP A 31 3.49 17.37 -8.59
CA ASP A 31 4.65 18.12 -9.09
C ASP A 31 5.63 18.55 -7.98
N PHE A 32 5.49 18.04 -6.75
CA PHE A 32 6.19 18.52 -5.56
C PHE A 32 7.72 18.61 -5.73
N TYR A 33 8.33 17.62 -6.40
CA TYR A 33 9.78 17.58 -6.66
C TYR A 33 10.18 18.04 -8.07
N SER A 34 9.25 18.51 -8.89
CA SER A 34 9.51 18.85 -10.31
C SER A 34 10.65 19.86 -10.49
N LYS A 35 10.80 20.81 -9.57
CA LYS A 35 11.87 21.83 -9.59
C LYS A 35 13.10 21.42 -8.77
N SER A 36 12.90 20.76 -7.64
CA SER A 36 13.96 20.48 -6.65
C SER A 36 14.69 19.16 -6.90
N CYS A 37 14.03 18.18 -7.54
CA CYS A 37 14.61 16.90 -7.97
C CYS A 37 13.89 16.38 -9.24
N PRO A 38 14.09 17.02 -10.40
CA PRO A 38 13.36 16.68 -11.65
C PRO A 38 13.59 15.24 -12.13
N SER A 39 14.72 14.62 -11.76
CA SER A 39 15.07 13.26 -12.16
C SER A 39 14.62 12.17 -11.18
N LEU A 40 13.86 12.51 -10.13
CA LEU A 40 13.51 11.60 -9.04
C LEU A 40 12.92 10.27 -9.53
N PHE A 41 11.83 10.30 -10.31
CA PHE A 41 11.18 9.08 -10.82
C PHE A 41 12.10 8.25 -11.72
N THR A 42 13.00 8.89 -12.47
CA THR A 42 13.99 8.19 -13.30
C THR A 42 15.01 7.46 -12.45
N ILE A 43 15.49 8.11 -11.39
CA ILE A 43 16.46 7.53 -10.44
C ILE A 43 15.83 6.33 -9.73
N VAL A 44 14.63 6.50 -9.16
CA VAL A 44 13.93 5.40 -8.49
C VAL A 44 13.69 4.23 -9.46
N GLY A 45 13.22 4.54 -10.67
CA GLY A 45 12.93 3.53 -11.68
C GLY A 45 14.16 2.76 -12.15
N LYS A 46 15.34 3.39 -12.20
CA LYS A 46 16.61 2.70 -12.49
C LYS A 46 17.00 1.76 -11.35
N ALA A 47 16.92 2.22 -10.11
CA ALA A 47 17.24 1.42 -8.93
C ALA A 47 16.35 0.15 -8.81
N LEU A 48 15.08 0.25 -9.19
CA LEU A 48 14.15 -0.89 -9.19
C LEU A 48 14.43 -1.94 -10.26
N ARG A 49 15.15 -1.59 -11.34
CA ARG A 49 15.47 -2.51 -12.46
C ARG A 49 16.69 -3.37 -12.21
N GLU A 50 17.43 -3.12 -11.14
CA GLU A 50 18.56 -3.96 -10.76
C GLU A 50 18.05 -5.37 -10.37
N PRO A 51 18.63 -6.47 -10.89
CA PRO A 51 18.13 -7.84 -10.66
C PRO A 51 17.98 -8.24 -9.19
N ILE A 52 18.71 -7.56 -8.30
CA ILE A 52 18.70 -7.77 -6.85
C ILE A 52 17.48 -7.11 -6.17
N ALA A 53 16.89 -6.09 -6.79
CA ALA A 53 15.81 -5.28 -6.22
C ALA A 53 14.43 -5.93 -6.33
N LEU A 54 14.19 -6.77 -7.35
CA LEU A 54 12.86 -7.34 -7.62
C LEU A 54 12.42 -8.38 -6.56
N HIS A 55 13.37 -9.06 -5.91
CA HIS A 55 13.08 -10.10 -4.91
C HIS A 55 13.31 -9.68 -3.45
N ARG A 56 13.79 -8.44 -3.20
CA ARG A 56 14.14 -7.96 -1.85
C ARG A 56 13.76 -6.50 -1.69
N ALA A 57 12.49 -6.23 -1.35
CA ALA A 57 12.01 -4.90 -0.95
C ALA A 57 12.92 -4.15 0.07
N PRO A 58 13.61 -4.83 1.03
CA PRO A 58 14.56 -4.15 1.94
C PRO A 58 15.84 -3.63 1.24
N SER A 59 16.24 -4.22 0.11
CA SER A 59 17.44 -3.82 -0.64
C SER A 59 17.23 -2.51 -1.41
N ILE A 60 15.98 -2.18 -1.73
CA ILE A 60 15.60 -0.94 -2.43
C ILE A 60 15.92 0.28 -1.55
N ILE A 61 15.70 0.20 -0.23
CA ILE A 61 16.01 1.28 0.74
C ILE A 61 17.52 1.63 0.76
N ARG A 62 18.41 0.68 0.44
CA ARG A 62 19.86 0.88 0.44
C ARG A 62 20.38 1.59 -0.83
N LEU A 63 19.68 1.47 -1.96
CA LEU A 63 20.10 2.08 -3.24
C LEU A 63 19.71 3.56 -3.39
N PHE A 64 18.71 4.04 -2.65
CA PHE A 64 18.24 5.44 -2.74
C PHE A 64 19.26 6.52 -2.34
N TYR A 65 20.41 6.10 -1.80
CA TYR A 65 21.31 6.98 -1.08
C TYR A 65 22.26 7.82 -1.94
N LEU A 66 22.34 7.66 -3.27
CA LEU A 66 23.50 8.20 -4.02
C LEU A 66 23.23 9.29 -5.08
N ASP A 67 22.01 9.46 -5.61
CA ASP A 67 21.84 10.30 -6.83
C ASP A 67 21.07 11.62 -6.66
N CYS A 68 20.49 11.91 -5.48
CA CYS A 68 19.94 13.25 -5.16
C CYS A 68 21.00 14.20 -4.55
N PHE A 69 22.29 13.88 -4.72
CA PHE A 69 23.39 14.28 -3.82
C PHE A 69 23.93 15.72 -3.96
N VAL A 70 23.29 16.60 -4.73
CA VAL A 70 23.67 18.03 -4.70
C VAL A 70 23.03 18.75 -3.51
N ASN A 71 21.93 18.21 -2.93
CA ASN A 71 21.36 18.68 -1.66
C ASN A 71 20.74 17.51 -0.89
N VAL A 72 21.42 17.03 0.15
CA VAL A 72 21.12 15.81 0.94
C VAL A 72 19.81 15.88 1.77
N ARG A 73 18.84 16.73 1.40
CA ARG A 73 17.60 17.00 2.15
C ARG A 73 16.42 17.45 1.28
N VAL A 74 16.31 16.93 0.06
CA VAL A 74 15.17 17.28 -0.82
C VAL A 74 14.04 16.27 -0.68
N VAL A 75 14.31 14.98 -0.88
CA VAL A 75 13.29 13.93 -0.98
C VAL A 75 13.20 13.13 0.32
N SER A 76 11.99 12.95 0.85
CA SER A 76 11.76 12.15 2.06
C SER A 76 11.83 10.65 1.80
N CYS A 77 12.17 9.88 2.84
CA CYS A 77 12.09 8.43 2.80
C CYS A 77 10.65 7.92 2.60
N ALA A 78 9.66 8.65 3.14
CA ALA A 78 8.25 8.35 2.94
C ALA A 78 7.84 8.43 1.46
N ASP A 79 8.24 9.47 0.73
CA ASP A 79 7.95 9.59 -0.70
C ASP A 79 8.75 8.60 -1.54
N ILE A 80 9.98 8.31 -1.15
CA ILE A 80 10.79 7.26 -1.78
C ILE A 80 10.05 5.91 -1.76
N LEU A 81 9.49 5.51 -0.62
CA LEU A 81 8.71 4.27 -0.49
C LEU A 81 7.45 4.30 -1.36
N ALA A 82 6.73 5.43 -1.38
CA ALA A 82 5.52 5.57 -2.19
C ALA A 82 5.82 5.49 -3.70
N ILE A 83 6.90 6.13 -4.17
CA ILE A 83 7.34 6.07 -5.57
C ILE A 83 7.78 4.64 -5.92
N ALA A 84 8.55 4.00 -5.04
CA ALA A 84 9.01 2.63 -5.25
C ALA A 84 7.83 1.67 -5.43
N ALA A 85 6.86 1.69 -4.50
CA ALA A 85 5.67 0.86 -4.56
C ALA A 85 4.88 1.08 -5.87
N ARG A 86 4.64 2.34 -6.24
CA ARG A 86 3.97 2.68 -7.50
C ARG A 86 4.71 2.16 -8.72
N GLN A 87 6.02 2.39 -8.81
CA GLN A 87 6.79 2.00 -9.99
C GLN A 87 6.94 0.48 -10.12
N SER A 88 7.04 -0.24 -9.00
CA SER A 88 6.99 -1.70 -8.99
C SER A 88 5.69 -2.22 -9.59
N VAL A 89 4.54 -1.68 -9.18
CA VAL A 89 3.24 -2.09 -9.73
C VAL A 89 3.08 -1.64 -11.19
N GLN A 90 3.46 -0.41 -11.53
CA GLN A 90 3.40 0.11 -12.90
C GLN A 90 4.18 -0.76 -13.88
N TRP A 91 5.30 -1.35 -13.44
CA TRP A 91 6.08 -2.30 -14.22
C TRP A 91 5.24 -3.49 -14.68
N TYR A 92 4.46 -4.08 -13.77
CA TYR A 92 3.62 -5.24 -14.08
C TYR A 92 2.31 -4.86 -14.78
N LEU A 93 1.60 -3.83 -14.28
CA LEU A 93 0.31 -3.42 -14.82
C LEU A 93 0.41 -2.75 -16.20
N ARG A 94 1.58 -2.24 -16.57
CA ARG A 94 1.79 -1.33 -17.72
C ARG A 94 0.85 -0.11 -17.69
N SER A 95 0.32 0.21 -16.51
CA SER A 95 -0.59 1.32 -16.24
C SER A 95 0.02 2.22 -15.17
N SER A 96 -0.25 3.51 -15.28
CA SER A 96 0.33 4.56 -14.42
C SER A 96 -0.80 5.41 -13.86
N TRP A 97 -0.79 5.63 -12.56
CA TRP A 97 -1.68 6.60 -11.90
C TRP A 97 -0.87 7.78 -11.36
N GLU A 98 -1.51 8.89 -11.04
CA GLU A 98 -0.85 10.04 -10.42
C GLU A 98 -0.52 9.74 -8.95
N LEU A 99 0.71 10.05 -8.52
CA LEU A 99 1.13 9.90 -7.12
C LEU A 99 1.37 11.27 -6.52
N LEU A 100 0.66 11.57 -5.44
CA LEU A 100 0.87 12.80 -4.68
C LEU A 100 2.09 12.64 -3.77
N LEU A 101 2.97 13.66 -3.75
CA LEU A 101 4.26 13.69 -3.06
C LEU A 101 4.34 14.90 -2.12
N GLY A 102 5.33 14.92 -1.24
CA GLY A 102 5.52 15.94 -0.21
C GLY A 102 5.39 15.41 1.21
N ARG A 103 5.38 14.08 1.39
CA ARG A 103 5.39 13.46 2.72
C ARG A 103 6.71 13.78 3.41
N ARG A 104 6.69 13.78 4.74
CA ARG A 104 7.87 13.94 5.59
C ARG A 104 8.05 12.73 6.49
N ASP A 105 9.28 12.55 6.95
CA ASP A 105 9.69 11.39 7.73
C ASP A 105 9.36 11.61 9.20
N ALA A 106 8.76 10.60 9.83
CA ALA A 106 8.47 10.62 11.26
C ALA A 106 9.77 10.71 12.09
N ARG A 107 9.68 11.17 13.34
CA ARG A 107 10.82 11.16 14.29
C ARG A 107 10.75 10.00 15.27
N THR A 108 9.67 9.23 15.23
CA THR A 108 9.40 8.10 16.12
C THR A 108 8.86 6.93 15.31
N ALA A 109 8.87 5.75 15.92
CA ALA A 109 8.21 4.55 15.41
C ALA A 109 7.32 3.99 16.51
N SER A 110 6.27 3.26 16.14
CA SER A 110 5.35 2.62 17.10
C SER A 110 5.21 1.14 16.80
N GLN A 111 5.89 0.30 17.60
CA GLN A 111 5.76 -1.15 17.51
C GLN A 111 4.35 -1.61 17.89
N ALA A 112 3.74 -0.98 18.90
CA ALA A 112 2.37 -1.29 19.32
C ALA A 112 1.38 -1.05 18.17
N ALA A 113 1.49 0.08 17.47
CA ALA A 113 0.64 0.38 16.32
C ALA A 113 0.87 -0.62 15.17
N ALA A 114 2.13 -1.01 14.90
CA ALA A 114 2.43 -2.02 13.89
C ALA A 114 1.75 -3.36 14.24
N ASN A 115 1.85 -3.81 15.49
CA ASN A 115 1.26 -5.07 15.95
C ASN A 115 -0.28 -5.06 15.93
N SER A 116 -0.93 -3.89 16.06
CA SER A 116 -2.39 -3.79 16.07
C SER A 116 -3.03 -3.44 14.72
N SER A 117 -2.25 -2.89 13.80
CA SER A 117 -2.76 -2.30 12.54
C SER A 117 -2.31 -3.03 11.29
N ILE A 118 -1.42 -4.03 11.41
CA ILE A 118 -0.99 -4.88 10.31
C ILE A 118 -1.66 -6.25 10.47
N PRO A 119 -2.44 -6.73 9.48
CA PRO A 119 -3.09 -8.03 9.56
C PRO A 119 -2.05 -9.16 9.57
N LEU A 120 -2.36 -10.24 10.25
CA LEU A 120 -1.53 -11.43 10.26
C LEU A 120 -1.92 -12.35 9.09
N PRO A 121 -0.99 -13.19 8.58
CA PRO A 121 -1.32 -14.21 7.58
C PRO A 121 -2.38 -15.22 8.04
N THR A 122 -2.64 -15.28 9.34
CA THR A 122 -3.62 -16.15 10.01
C THR A 122 -4.89 -15.41 10.42
N SER A 123 -5.07 -14.16 10.02
CA SER A 123 -6.26 -13.38 10.39
C SER A 123 -7.53 -13.88 9.70
N SER A 124 -8.64 -13.84 10.44
CA SER A 124 -9.98 -14.14 9.90
C SER A 124 -10.53 -13.00 9.04
N LEU A 125 -11.56 -13.26 8.24
CA LEU A 125 -12.22 -12.21 7.44
C LEU A 125 -12.71 -11.02 8.30
N THR A 126 -13.29 -11.29 9.47
CA THR A 126 -13.76 -10.24 10.38
C THR A 126 -12.62 -9.36 10.90
N GLU A 127 -11.47 -9.95 11.21
CA GLU A 127 -10.28 -9.19 11.61
C GLU A 127 -9.74 -8.34 10.46
N LEU A 128 -9.66 -8.90 9.25
CA LEU A 128 -9.21 -8.17 8.06
C LEU A 128 -10.10 -6.95 7.80
N ILE A 129 -11.42 -7.13 7.79
CA ILE A 129 -12.39 -6.03 7.62
C ILE A 129 -12.25 -5.00 8.75
N SER A 130 -12.08 -5.44 10.00
CA SER A 130 -11.93 -4.53 11.14
C SER A 130 -10.66 -3.67 11.03
N ILE A 131 -9.52 -4.28 10.69
CA ILE A 131 -8.23 -3.59 10.58
C ILE A 131 -8.27 -2.58 9.42
N PHE A 132 -8.73 -3.01 8.23
CA PHE A 132 -8.84 -2.12 7.07
C PHE A 132 -9.87 -1.01 7.28
N GLY A 133 -11.00 -1.34 7.93
CA GLY A 133 -12.05 -0.37 8.27
C GLY A 133 -11.57 0.74 9.21
N LYS A 134 -10.70 0.43 10.19
CA LYS A 134 -10.06 1.44 11.06
C LYS A 134 -9.17 2.43 10.29
N LEU A 135 -8.65 2.02 9.13
CA LEU A 135 -7.87 2.86 8.23
C LEU A 135 -8.74 3.51 7.14
N GLY A 136 -10.06 3.33 7.21
CA GLY A 136 -11.02 3.94 6.29
C GLY A 136 -11.21 3.16 4.98
N PHE A 137 -10.75 1.91 4.87
CA PHE A 137 -10.97 1.08 3.69
C PHE A 137 -12.25 0.26 3.78
N SER A 138 -12.93 0.14 2.65
CA SER A 138 -14.07 -0.74 2.44
C SER A 138 -13.63 -2.21 2.23
N PRO A 139 -14.54 -3.19 2.37
CA PRO A 139 -14.26 -4.57 2.02
C PRO A 139 -13.79 -4.76 0.57
N ARG A 140 -14.31 -3.97 -0.39
CA ARG A 140 -13.84 -4.01 -1.78
C ARG A 140 -12.38 -3.57 -1.92
N GLU A 141 -11.99 -2.52 -1.21
CA GLU A 141 -10.60 -2.06 -1.20
C GLU A 141 -9.67 -3.04 -0.49
N LEU A 142 -10.13 -3.71 0.57
CA LEU A 142 -9.41 -4.84 1.20
C LEU A 142 -9.14 -5.96 0.18
N VAL A 143 -10.17 -6.42 -0.53
CA VAL A 143 -10.04 -7.50 -1.52
C VAL A 143 -9.12 -7.08 -2.66
N ALA A 144 -9.29 -5.85 -3.17
CA ALA A 144 -8.40 -5.31 -4.21
C ALA A 144 -6.94 -5.31 -3.73
N LEU A 145 -6.64 -4.70 -2.57
CA LEU A 145 -5.27 -4.62 -2.05
C LEU A 145 -4.67 -6.00 -1.74
N SER A 146 -5.48 -6.96 -1.31
CA SER A 146 -5.03 -8.35 -1.11
C SER A 146 -4.60 -9.02 -2.42
N GLY A 147 -5.18 -8.59 -3.54
CA GLY A 147 -4.75 -8.94 -4.89
C GLY A 147 -3.28 -8.62 -5.21
N ALA A 148 -2.59 -7.80 -4.41
CA ALA A 148 -1.13 -7.64 -4.52
C ALA A 148 -0.36 -8.96 -4.36
N HIS A 149 -0.94 -9.96 -3.70
CA HIS A 149 -0.39 -11.31 -3.55
C HIS A 149 -0.38 -12.14 -4.86
N THR A 150 -0.85 -11.59 -5.99
CA THR A 150 -0.63 -12.17 -7.33
C THR A 150 0.87 -12.26 -7.71
N ILE A 151 1.73 -11.48 -7.05
CA ILE A 151 3.19 -11.54 -7.23
C ILE A 151 3.92 -11.71 -5.90
N GLY A 152 5.14 -12.22 -6.01
CA GLY A 152 6.08 -12.29 -4.89
C GLY A 152 5.97 -13.59 -4.10
N GLU A 153 6.60 -13.58 -2.93
CA GLU A 153 6.81 -14.79 -2.13
C GLU A 153 6.54 -14.54 -0.66
N THR A 154 6.26 -15.62 0.05
CA THR A 154 6.15 -15.65 1.51
C THR A 154 7.03 -16.76 2.08
N SER A 155 7.39 -16.63 3.36
CA SER A 155 8.19 -17.65 4.05
C SER A 155 7.30 -18.78 4.54
N CYS A 156 7.80 -20.02 4.55
CA CYS A 156 7.05 -21.20 4.97
C CYS A 156 6.39 -21.05 6.36
N ILE A 157 6.95 -20.24 7.27
CA ILE A 157 6.35 -19.95 8.57
C ILE A 157 4.93 -19.37 8.48
N ASN A 158 4.64 -18.56 7.45
CA ASN A 158 3.34 -17.90 7.28
C ASN A 158 2.28 -18.81 6.65
N VAL A 159 2.70 -19.92 6.04
CA VAL A 159 1.84 -20.84 5.26
C VAL A 159 1.57 -22.13 6.03
N ARG A 160 2.48 -22.50 6.95
CA ARG A 160 2.48 -23.83 7.58
C ARG A 160 1.18 -24.15 8.31
N THR A 161 0.68 -23.25 9.15
CA THR A 161 -0.58 -23.49 9.88
C THR A 161 -1.70 -23.85 8.91
N ARG A 162 -1.84 -23.10 7.82
CA ARG A 162 -2.84 -23.36 6.79
C ARG A 162 -2.67 -24.72 6.14
N ILE A 163 -1.50 -25.01 5.56
CA ILE A 163 -1.33 -26.24 4.78
C ILE A 163 -1.42 -27.52 5.63
N TYR A 164 -1.29 -27.45 6.96
CA TYR A 164 -1.44 -28.61 7.85
C TYR A 164 -2.80 -28.69 8.56
N ASN A 165 -3.45 -27.55 8.86
CA ASN A 165 -4.60 -27.53 9.77
C ASN A 165 -5.91 -27.01 9.15
N ASP A 166 -5.85 -26.22 8.09
CA ASP A 166 -7.06 -25.64 7.50
C ASP A 166 -7.87 -26.70 6.75
N THR A 167 -9.20 -26.54 6.75
CA THR A 167 -10.13 -27.42 6.04
C THR A 167 -10.62 -26.82 4.71
N ASN A 168 -10.57 -25.49 4.56
CA ASN A 168 -10.90 -24.77 3.34
C ASN A 168 -9.71 -24.71 2.36
N ILE A 169 -9.05 -25.85 2.13
CA ILE A 169 -7.86 -25.94 1.29
C ILE A 169 -7.94 -27.14 0.34
N ASN A 170 -7.52 -26.96 -0.90
CA ASN A 170 -7.41 -28.04 -1.85
C ASN A 170 -6.38 -29.09 -1.35
N PRO A 171 -6.76 -30.37 -1.17
CA PRO A 171 -5.86 -31.37 -0.60
C PRO A 171 -4.60 -31.64 -1.42
N SER A 172 -4.68 -31.59 -2.75
CA SER A 172 -3.53 -31.80 -3.64
C SER A 172 -2.54 -30.63 -3.53
N PHE A 173 -3.06 -29.40 -3.54
CA PHE A 173 -2.26 -28.20 -3.29
C PHE A 173 -1.57 -28.25 -1.93
N ALA A 174 -2.30 -28.61 -0.86
CA ALA A 174 -1.73 -28.75 0.47
C ALA A 174 -0.59 -29.79 0.49
N ALA A 175 -0.81 -30.96 -0.12
CA ALA A 175 0.22 -32.01 -0.22
C ALA A 175 1.48 -31.52 -0.97
N ASP A 176 1.31 -30.76 -2.06
CA ASP A 176 2.43 -30.22 -2.83
C ASP A 176 3.16 -29.08 -2.11
N PHE A 177 2.46 -28.24 -1.34
CA PHE A 177 3.10 -27.22 -0.50
C PHE A 177 3.80 -27.84 0.71
N ARG A 178 3.30 -28.94 1.30
CA ARG A 178 3.98 -29.65 2.41
C ARG A 178 5.35 -30.21 2.00
N LYS A 179 5.53 -30.62 0.74
CA LYS A 179 6.85 -31.04 0.20
C LYS A 179 7.87 -29.89 0.23
N ARG A 180 7.41 -28.67 -0.05
CA ARG A 180 8.22 -27.43 -0.05
C ARG A 180 8.43 -26.86 1.35
N CYS A 181 7.39 -26.95 2.19
CA CYS A 181 7.33 -26.45 3.56
C CYS A 181 7.02 -27.59 4.57
N PRO A 182 7.99 -28.46 4.88
CA PRO A 182 7.84 -29.51 5.90
C PRO A 182 7.65 -28.92 7.32
N ILE A 183 7.23 -29.77 8.25
CA ILE A 183 7.17 -29.45 9.68
C ILE A 183 8.60 -29.39 10.22
N THR A 184 9.18 -28.19 10.20
CA THR A 184 10.44 -27.86 10.87
C THR A 184 10.25 -26.59 11.71
N SER A 185 11.01 -26.46 12.81
CA SER A 185 10.77 -25.43 13.84
C SER A 185 11.02 -24.00 13.36
N ILE A 186 11.98 -23.77 12.47
CA ILE A 186 12.23 -22.46 11.84
C ILE A 186 12.64 -22.71 10.39
N ASP A 187 11.89 -22.15 9.44
CA ASP A 187 12.15 -22.32 8.02
C ASP A 187 11.92 -21.01 7.26
N TRP A 188 13.01 -20.49 6.71
CA TRP A 188 13.04 -19.27 5.90
C TRP A 188 12.93 -19.55 4.40
N ARG A 189 12.70 -20.82 4.00
CA ARG A 189 12.37 -21.14 2.61
C ARG A 189 11.16 -20.34 2.16
N ARG A 190 11.23 -19.91 0.92
CA ARG A 190 10.25 -19.05 0.28
C ARG A 190 9.40 -19.88 -0.67
N VAL A 191 8.12 -19.53 -0.74
CA VAL A 191 7.16 -20.08 -1.70
C VAL A 191 6.40 -18.92 -2.33
N PRO A 192 5.97 -19.03 -3.60
CA PRO A 192 5.22 -17.97 -4.25
C PRO A 192 3.87 -17.76 -3.55
N LEU A 193 3.39 -16.51 -3.57
CA LEU A 193 2.06 -16.14 -3.08
C LEU A 193 0.94 -16.45 -4.10
N ASP A 194 1.28 -16.51 -5.39
CA ASP A 194 0.40 -16.97 -6.45
C ASP A 194 0.86 -18.32 -6.98
N TYR A 195 -0.01 -19.32 -6.89
CA TYR A 195 0.30 -20.68 -7.32
C TYR A 195 0.21 -20.87 -8.84
N LEU A 196 -0.61 -20.09 -9.53
CA LEU A 196 -0.88 -20.21 -10.96
C LEU A 196 0.10 -19.36 -11.79
N THR A 197 0.31 -18.10 -11.38
CA THR A 197 1.03 -17.09 -12.17
C THR A 197 2.01 -16.27 -11.32
N PRO A 198 2.99 -16.90 -10.64
CA PRO A 198 3.84 -16.27 -9.61
C PRO A 198 4.62 -15.01 -10.02
N ASP A 199 4.87 -14.84 -11.32
CA ASP A 199 5.66 -13.74 -11.89
C ASP A 199 4.81 -12.73 -12.69
N ARG A 200 3.47 -12.82 -12.60
CA ARG A 200 2.56 -11.93 -13.33
C ARG A 200 1.64 -11.24 -12.34
N PHE A 201 1.48 -9.93 -12.50
CA PHE A 201 0.39 -9.24 -11.85
C PHE A 201 -0.84 -9.41 -12.73
N ASP A 202 -1.76 -10.30 -12.36
CA ASP A 202 -2.98 -10.61 -13.09
C ASP A 202 -4.09 -11.09 -12.13
N THR A 203 -5.09 -11.80 -12.65
CA THR A 203 -6.21 -12.32 -11.85
C THR A 203 -5.94 -13.72 -11.27
N GLY A 204 -4.73 -14.26 -11.44
CA GLY A 204 -4.32 -15.58 -10.95
C GLY A 204 -4.55 -15.74 -9.44
N TYR A 205 -4.26 -14.70 -8.67
CA TYR A 205 -4.56 -14.62 -7.23
C TYR A 205 -6.01 -14.99 -6.93
N PHE A 206 -6.96 -14.32 -7.58
CA PHE A 206 -8.38 -14.58 -7.36
C PHE A 206 -8.74 -16.00 -7.82
N ASN A 207 -8.32 -16.41 -9.02
CA ASN A 207 -8.56 -17.78 -9.52
C ASN A 207 -8.04 -18.89 -8.58
N ASN A 208 -6.95 -18.63 -7.84
CA ASN A 208 -6.49 -19.53 -6.78
C ASN A 208 -7.52 -19.67 -5.66
N LEU A 209 -8.13 -18.56 -5.22
CA LEU A 209 -9.13 -18.58 -4.14
C LEU A 209 -10.33 -19.47 -4.48
N MET A 210 -10.85 -19.38 -5.71
CA MET A 210 -11.95 -20.25 -6.19
C MET A 210 -11.57 -21.72 -6.22
N SER A 211 -10.29 -22.00 -6.43
CA SER A 211 -9.74 -23.36 -6.49
C SER A 211 -9.31 -23.89 -5.12
N LEU A 212 -9.55 -23.12 -4.04
CA LEU A 212 -9.07 -23.38 -2.68
C LEU A 212 -7.54 -23.51 -2.59
N THR A 213 -6.82 -22.79 -3.44
CA THR A 213 -5.34 -22.76 -3.52
C THR A 213 -4.75 -21.41 -3.06
N GLY A 214 -5.52 -20.60 -2.33
CA GLY A 214 -4.99 -19.42 -1.64
C GLY A 214 -3.85 -19.81 -0.68
N VAL A 215 -2.73 -19.09 -0.74
CA VAL A 215 -1.47 -19.48 -0.07
C VAL A 215 -1.51 -19.17 1.42
N LEU A 216 -1.99 -17.99 1.82
CA LEU A 216 -2.15 -17.63 3.23
C LEU A 216 -3.56 -17.98 3.71
N HIS A 217 -3.74 -18.15 5.03
CA HIS A 217 -5.07 -18.31 5.61
C HIS A 217 -5.91 -17.05 5.37
N SER A 218 -5.33 -15.88 5.61
CA SER A 218 -5.97 -14.59 5.34
C SER A 218 -6.41 -14.40 3.88
N ASP A 219 -5.72 -15.04 2.92
CA ASP A 219 -6.12 -14.99 1.51
C ASP A 219 -7.38 -15.80 1.30
N GLN A 220 -7.39 -17.05 1.78
CA GLN A 220 -8.53 -17.93 1.58
C GLN A 220 -9.78 -17.46 2.34
N GLU A 221 -9.62 -16.75 3.44
CA GLU A 221 -10.73 -16.14 4.17
C GLU A 221 -11.52 -15.10 3.35
N LEU A 222 -10.94 -14.55 2.28
CA LEU A 222 -11.67 -13.66 1.36
C LEU A 222 -12.70 -14.43 0.52
N PHE A 223 -12.45 -15.70 0.23
CA PHE A 223 -13.36 -16.59 -0.50
C PHE A 223 -13.68 -17.85 0.31
N ASN A 224 -14.65 -17.72 1.21
CA ASN A 224 -15.00 -18.77 2.18
C ASN A 224 -16.49 -18.75 2.57
N ASN A 225 -17.38 -18.56 1.59
CA ASN A 225 -18.83 -18.34 1.81
C ASN A 225 -19.11 -17.06 2.62
N GLY A 226 -18.27 -16.04 2.44
CA GLY A 226 -18.30 -14.79 3.18
C GLY A 226 -18.88 -13.62 2.39
N SER A 227 -18.82 -12.42 2.98
CA SER A 227 -19.31 -11.18 2.37
C SER A 227 -18.46 -10.67 1.20
N THR A 228 -17.24 -11.21 1.03
CA THR A 228 -16.28 -10.79 0.00
C THR A 228 -16.30 -11.69 -1.23
N ASP A 229 -16.88 -12.89 -1.15
CA ASP A 229 -16.91 -13.89 -2.23
C ASP A 229 -17.39 -13.35 -3.60
N SER A 230 -18.35 -12.42 -3.61
CA SER A 230 -18.83 -11.82 -4.87
C SER A 230 -17.79 -10.91 -5.51
N ILE A 231 -17.02 -10.19 -4.71
CA ILE A 231 -15.96 -9.27 -5.16
C ILE A 231 -14.81 -10.09 -5.75
N ASP A 232 -14.39 -11.16 -5.07
CA ASP A 232 -13.39 -12.08 -5.60
C ASP A 232 -13.83 -12.67 -6.96
N ARG A 233 -15.10 -13.10 -7.08
CA ARG A 233 -15.66 -13.60 -8.35
C ARG A 233 -15.57 -12.57 -9.47
N GLU A 234 -15.94 -11.33 -9.21
CA GLU A 234 -15.80 -10.25 -10.20
C GLU A 234 -14.34 -10.09 -10.65
N TYR A 235 -13.40 -9.96 -9.72
CA TYR A 235 -11.98 -9.76 -10.06
C TYR A 235 -11.36 -10.97 -10.76
N SER A 236 -11.81 -12.19 -10.48
CA SER A 236 -11.32 -13.39 -11.17
C SER A 236 -11.61 -13.39 -12.68
N HIS A 237 -12.64 -12.66 -13.11
CA HIS A 237 -13.10 -12.61 -14.51
C HIS A 237 -12.88 -11.25 -15.18
N ASP A 238 -12.68 -10.18 -14.40
CA ASP A 238 -12.47 -8.82 -14.91
C ASP A 238 -11.18 -8.20 -14.36
N VAL A 239 -10.10 -8.40 -15.11
CA VAL A 239 -8.79 -7.81 -14.81
C VAL A 239 -8.80 -6.27 -14.86
N THR A 240 -9.67 -5.68 -15.68
CA THR A 240 -9.74 -4.21 -15.82
C THR A 240 -10.33 -3.59 -14.57
N LEU A 241 -11.42 -4.18 -14.06
CA LEU A 241 -12.04 -3.78 -12.81
C LEU A 241 -11.08 -3.97 -11.62
N PHE A 242 -10.40 -5.12 -11.54
CA PHE A 242 -9.38 -5.37 -10.52
C PHE A 242 -8.29 -4.28 -10.54
N TYR A 243 -7.71 -3.98 -11.71
CA TYR A 243 -6.65 -2.98 -11.81
C TYR A 243 -7.13 -1.57 -11.46
N SER A 244 -8.34 -1.21 -11.87
CA SER A 244 -8.96 0.08 -11.53
C SER A 244 -9.10 0.23 -10.01
N ASP A 245 -9.72 -0.75 -9.35
CA ASP A 245 -9.94 -0.72 -7.90
C ASP A 245 -8.62 -0.81 -7.12
N PHE A 246 -7.67 -1.64 -7.58
CA PHE A 246 -6.34 -1.76 -6.99
C PHE A 246 -5.60 -0.44 -6.99
N THR A 247 -5.55 0.26 -8.13
CA THR A 247 -4.84 1.53 -8.25
C THR A 247 -5.50 2.64 -7.42
N ALA A 248 -6.84 2.68 -7.37
CA ALA A 248 -7.58 3.60 -6.51
C ALA A 248 -7.30 3.34 -5.02
N ALA A 249 -7.32 2.08 -4.59
CA ALA A 249 -7.02 1.70 -3.20
C ALA A 249 -5.56 1.98 -2.82
N MET A 250 -4.61 1.73 -3.72
CA MET A 250 -3.19 2.08 -3.54
C MET A 250 -2.99 3.59 -3.40
N LEU A 251 -3.68 4.40 -4.21
CA LEU A 251 -3.65 5.85 -4.10
C LEU A 251 -4.19 6.29 -2.73
N LYS A 252 -5.36 5.78 -2.31
CA LYS A 252 -5.92 6.07 -0.99
C LYS A 252 -4.97 5.67 0.15
N MET A 253 -4.35 4.49 0.07
CA MET A 253 -3.33 4.05 1.04
C MET A 253 -2.13 4.98 1.12
N SER A 254 -1.71 5.55 -0.01
CA SER A 254 -0.63 6.53 -0.02
C SER A 254 -0.98 7.83 0.71
N LEU A 255 -2.27 8.11 0.96
CA LEU A 255 -2.77 9.34 1.61
C LEU A 255 -3.06 9.16 3.10
N LEU A 256 -2.73 8.02 3.70
CA LEU A 256 -2.96 7.77 5.13
C LEU A 256 -2.04 8.65 5.99
N SER A 257 -2.66 9.60 6.71
CA SER A 257 -2.05 10.43 7.78
C SER A 257 -0.62 10.93 7.49
N PRO A 258 -0.38 11.62 6.35
CA PRO A 258 0.96 12.06 6.01
C PRO A 258 1.43 13.19 6.93
N LEU A 259 2.70 13.16 7.32
CA LEU A 259 3.36 14.35 7.85
C LEU A 259 3.70 15.29 6.69
N THR A 260 3.33 16.56 6.81
CA THR A 260 3.56 17.56 5.77
C THR A 260 4.04 18.89 6.37
N GLY A 261 4.45 19.83 5.52
CA GLY A 261 4.86 21.16 5.98
C GLY A 261 6.07 21.12 6.90
N SER A 262 5.90 21.54 8.15
CA SER A 262 6.94 21.49 9.18
C SER A 262 6.94 20.22 10.02
N ASP A 263 5.93 19.35 9.88
CA ASP A 263 5.81 18.14 10.68
C ASP A 263 6.79 17.07 10.21
N GLY A 264 7.51 16.45 11.14
CA GLY A 264 8.58 15.51 10.81
C GLY A 264 9.79 16.17 10.13
N GLU A 265 10.59 15.37 9.44
CA GLU A 265 11.87 15.80 8.83
C GLU A 265 12.09 15.24 7.43
N ILE A 266 13.15 15.68 6.76
CA ILE A 266 13.71 14.98 5.59
C ILE A 266 14.97 14.30 6.10
N ARG A 267 14.91 12.97 6.26
CA ARG A 267 16.04 12.19 6.77
C ARG A 267 17.16 12.17 5.75
N LYS A 268 18.40 12.38 6.22
CA LYS A 268 19.57 12.01 5.44
C LYS A 268 19.59 10.50 5.25
N SER A 269 19.45 9.75 6.35
CA SER A 269 19.48 8.29 6.46
C SER A 269 18.11 7.71 6.82
N CYS A 270 17.47 6.92 5.95
CA CYS A 270 16.12 6.39 6.25
C CYS A 270 16.04 5.49 7.50
N TRP A 271 17.15 4.89 7.91
CA TRP A 271 17.26 3.98 9.04
C TRP A 271 17.52 4.66 10.40
N LYS A 272 17.67 5.99 10.44
CA LYS A 272 17.86 6.76 11.69
C LYS A 272 17.25 8.16 11.58
N ILE A 273 16.95 8.78 12.71
CA ILE A 273 16.62 10.21 12.75
C ILE A 273 17.88 11.05 12.42
N ASN A 274 17.69 12.29 11.98
CA ASN A 274 18.82 13.20 11.70
C ASN A 274 19.66 13.56 12.92
#